data_AF-A0A2C5ZRE7-F1
#
_entry.id   AF-A0A2C5ZRE7-F1
#
_cell.length_a   1.000
_cell.length_b   1.000
_cell.length_c   1.000
_cell.angle_alpha   90.00
_cell.angle_beta   90.00
_cell.angle_gamma   90.00
#
_symmetry.space_group_name_H-M   'P 1'
#
loop_
_entity.id
_entity.type
_entity.pdbx_description
1 polymer ?
#
loop_
_entity_poly.entity_id
_entity_poly.type
_entity_poly.pdbx_seq_one_letter_code
_entity_poly.pdbx_strand_id
1 'polypeptide(L)'
;MKRIYLIDCPGIVPPSNTDTPTDLILRGVVRVEKVEQPEQYIPAVLERVKQRHMEKTYDLAGWKNATELLEQLARKSGRLLPGAEPDLDGVAKMVLNDFMRGRIPWFTPAPETDVPDEEGISGRNGRLGEMPKKRDRVGTPCE
;
A
#
# COMPACT_ATOMS: atom_id res chain seq x y z
N MET A 1 23.37 32.85 -0.87
CA MET A 1 23.13 32.16 -2.16
C MET A 1 22.46 30.82 -1.89
N LYS A 2 21.21 30.62 -2.34
CA LYS A 2 20.58 29.28 -2.34
C LYS A 2 21.17 28.49 -3.52
N ARG A 3 21.73 27.30 -3.27
CA ARG A 3 22.55 26.49 -4.20
C ARG A 3 21.93 25.13 -4.55
N ILE A 4 20.66 24.91 -4.23
CA ILE A 4 19.99 23.62 -4.46
C ILE A 4 18.65 23.90 -5.14
N TYR A 5 18.38 23.14 -6.20
CA TYR A 5 17.11 23.10 -6.91
C TYR A 5 16.55 21.69 -6.79
N LEU A 6 15.26 21.58 -6.47
CA LEU A 6 14.52 20.33 -6.50
C LEU A 6 13.75 20.27 -7.80
N ILE A 7 13.85 19.15 -8.50
CA ILE A 7 13.09 18.87 -9.72
C ILE A 7 12.20 17.67 -9.39
N ASP A 8 10.92 17.81 -9.66
CA ASP A 8 9.94 16.74 -9.51
C ASP A 8 9.54 16.21 -10.89
N CYS A 9 9.40 14.90 -11.01
CA CYS A 9 9.07 14.21 -12.26
C CYS A 9 7.83 13.35 -12.04
N PRO A 10 7.01 13.11 -13.08
CA PRO A 10 5.88 12.19 -12.96
C PRO A 10 6.35 10.75 -12.70
N GLY A 11 5.49 9.95 -12.07
CA GLY A 11 5.73 8.51 -11.90
C GLY A 11 5.79 7.79 -13.24
N ILE A 12 6.79 6.92 -13.40
CA ILE A 12 6.99 6.06 -14.57
C ILE A 12 6.94 4.60 -14.15
N VAL A 13 6.27 3.77 -14.97
CA VAL A 13 6.27 2.32 -14.84
C VAL A 13 6.93 1.73 -16.08
N PRO A 14 8.13 1.12 -15.96
CA PRO A 14 8.78 0.44 -17.07
C PRO A 14 7.92 -0.72 -17.59
N PRO A 15 7.84 -0.94 -18.91
CA PRO A 15 7.14 -2.10 -19.45
C PRO A 15 7.93 -3.37 -19.09
N SER A 16 7.35 -4.24 -18.26
CA SER A 16 7.86 -5.57 -17.96
C SER A 16 6.85 -6.63 -18.38
N ASN A 17 7.32 -7.73 -18.98
CA ASN A 17 6.47 -8.87 -19.33
C ASN A 17 6.09 -9.73 -18.10
N THR A 18 6.70 -9.48 -16.95
CA THR A 18 6.43 -10.23 -15.70
C THR A 18 5.32 -9.62 -14.86
N ASP A 19 4.99 -8.34 -15.09
CA ASP A 19 3.99 -7.64 -14.28
C ASP A 19 2.58 -8.07 -14.69
N THR A 20 1.81 -8.53 -13.72
CA THR A 20 0.41 -8.91 -13.95
C THR A 20 -0.50 -7.68 -13.87
N PRO A 21 -1.68 -7.69 -14.53
CA PRO A 21 -2.67 -6.62 -14.37
C PRO A 21 -3.04 -6.35 -12.91
N THR A 22 -3.12 -7.41 -12.10
CA THR A 22 -3.36 -7.33 -10.65
C THR A 22 -2.26 -6.52 -9.95
N ASP A 23 -0.99 -6.78 -10.26
CA ASP A 23 0.12 -6.03 -9.65
C ASP A 23 0.10 -4.55 -10.01
N LEU A 24 -0.25 -4.22 -11.27
CA LEU A 24 -0.35 -2.84 -11.72
C LEU A 24 -1.45 -2.08 -10.98
N ILE A 25 -2.59 -2.72 -10.72
CA ILE A 25 -3.70 -2.14 -9.95
C ILE A 25 -3.31 -1.97 -8.48
N LEU A 26 -2.73 -3.00 -7.85
CA LEU A 26 -2.37 -2.95 -6.43
C LEU A 26 -1.21 -1.98 -6.14
N ARG A 27 -0.39 -1.64 -7.14
CA ARG A 27 0.64 -0.58 -7.06
C ARG A 27 0.08 0.83 -7.30
N GLY A 28 -1.20 0.97 -7.68
CA GLY A 28 -1.85 2.26 -7.95
C GLY A 28 -1.44 2.93 -9.25
N VAL A 29 -1.01 2.15 -10.23
CA VAL A 29 -0.60 2.66 -11.56
C VAL A 29 -1.82 3.09 -12.37
N VAL A 30 -2.93 2.35 -12.24
CA VAL A 30 -4.15 2.55 -13.02
C VAL A 30 -5.23 3.19 -12.16
N ARG A 31 -6.03 4.05 -12.77
CA ARG A 31 -7.23 4.61 -12.14
C ARG A 31 -8.33 3.56 -12.07
N VAL A 32 -8.76 3.24 -10.84
CA VAL A 32 -9.74 2.18 -10.55
C VAL A 32 -11.08 2.42 -11.24
N GLU A 33 -11.43 3.67 -11.50
CA GLU A 33 -12.69 4.03 -12.16
C GLU A 33 -12.80 3.43 -13.56
N LYS A 34 -11.66 3.27 -14.24
CA LYS A 34 -11.55 2.74 -15.61
C LYS A 34 -11.33 1.23 -15.67
N VAL A 35 -11.19 0.58 -14.52
CA VAL A 35 -11.01 -0.87 -14.46
C VAL A 35 -12.38 -1.53 -14.70
N GLU A 36 -12.39 -2.46 -15.65
CA GLU A 36 -13.51 -3.35 -15.92
C GLU A 36 -13.46 -4.53 -14.93
N GLN A 37 -14.60 -4.94 -14.40
CA GLN A 37 -14.72 -6.05 -13.45
C GLN A 37 -13.73 -5.96 -12.26
N PRO A 38 -13.79 -4.89 -11.46
CA PRO A 38 -12.87 -4.64 -10.33
C PRO A 38 -12.93 -5.71 -9.22
N GLU A 39 -14.04 -6.43 -9.10
CA GLU A 39 -14.29 -7.49 -8.14
C GLU A 39 -13.27 -8.64 -8.22
N GLN A 40 -12.72 -8.90 -9.42
CA GLN A 40 -11.73 -9.97 -9.64
C GLN A 40 -10.41 -9.74 -8.88
N TYR A 41 -10.10 -8.49 -8.52
CA TYR A 41 -8.83 -8.12 -7.87
C TYR A 41 -8.92 -8.15 -6.35
N ILE A 42 -10.13 -8.26 -5.78
CA ILE A 42 -10.34 -8.29 -4.33
C ILE A 42 -9.71 -9.51 -3.65
N PRO A 43 -9.75 -10.73 -4.21
CA PRO A 43 -9.02 -11.86 -3.63
C PRO A 43 -7.53 -11.57 -3.38
N ALA A 44 -6.85 -10.93 -4.34
CA ALA A 44 -5.44 -10.55 -4.20
C ALA A 44 -5.20 -9.48 -3.12
N VAL A 45 -6.19 -8.61 -2.86
CA VAL A 45 -6.16 -7.68 -1.72
C VAL A 45 -6.24 -8.48 -0.41
N LEU A 46 -7.15 -9.45 -0.33
CA LEU A 46 -7.35 -10.26 0.88
C LEU A 46 -6.16 -11.16 1.20
N GLU A 47 -5.39 -11.56 0.20
CA GLU A 47 -4.12 -12.27 0.41
C GLU A 47 -3.05 -11.38 1.07
N ARG A 48 -3.05 -10.07 0.77
CA ARG A 48 -2.08 -9.11 1.33
C ARG A 48 -2.51 -8.54 2.67
N VAL A 49 -3.81 -8.43 2.92
CA VAL A 49 -4.38 -7.80 4.12
C VAL A 49 -4.85 -8.85 5.10
N LYS A 50 -4.37 -8.78 6.35
CA LYS A 50 -4.88 -9.66 7.41
C LYS A 50 -6.37 -9.38 7.67
N GLN A 51 -7.17 -10.43 7.78
CA GLN A 51 -8.62 -10.38 8.00
C GLN A 51 -9.03 -9.38 9.11
N ARG A 52 -8.35 -9.41 10.25
CA ARG A 52 -8.60 -8.49 11.38
C ARG A 52 -8.58 -7.00 10.98
N HIS A 53 -7.72 -6.61 10.04
CA HIS A 53 -7.63 -5.21 9.59
C HIS A 53 -8.82 -4.82 8.72
N MET A 54 -9.30 -5.72 7.87
CA MET A 54 -10.51 -5.51 7.07
C MET A 54 -11.75 -5.39 7.97
N GLU A 55 -11.89 -6.32 8.92
CA GLU A 55 -12.99 -6.33 9.88
C GLU A 55 -13.02 -5.04 10.70
N LYS A 56 -11.87 -4.57 11.18
CA LYS A 56 -11.79 -3.30 11.93
C LYS A 56 -12.08 -2.08 11.05
N THR A 57 -11.67 -2.08 9.79
CA THR A 57 -11.80 -0.92 8.88
C THR A 57 -13.25 -0.74 8.44
N TYR A 58 -13.93 -1.85 8.14
CA TYR A 58 -15.31 -1.83 7.65
C TYR A 58 -16.34 -2.17 8.72
N ASP A 59 -15.90 -2.57 9.91
CA ASP A 59 -16.75 -3.00 11.02
C ASP A 59 -17.72 -4.12 10.56
N LEU A 60 -17.12 -5.14 9.92
CA LEU A 60 -17.75 -6.33 9.38
C LEU A 60 -17.12 -7.56 10.04
N ALA A 61 -17.86 -8.68 10.09
CA ALA A 61 -17.36 -9.92 10.67
C ALA A 61 -17.94 -11.15 9.94
N GLY A 62 -17.20 -12.26 9.96
CA GLY A 62 -17.73 -13.57 9.56
C GLY A 62 -17.87 -13.81 8.04
N TRP A 63 -17.21 -13.00 7.21
CA TRP A 63 -17.05 -13.28 5.78
C TRP A 63 -15.92 -14.30 5.55
N LYS A 64 -16.07 -15.16 4.55
CA LYS A 64 -15.07 -16.18 4.17
C LYS A 64 -14.43 -15.91 2.82
N ASN A 65 -15.19 -15.30 1.92
CA ASN A 65 -14.81 -15.09 0.53
C ASN A 65 -14.88 -13.60 0.16
N ALA A 66 -14.17 -13.21 -0.92
CA ALA A 66 -14.20 -11.85 -1.45
C ALA A 66 -15.63 -11.38 -1.79
N THR A 67 -16.42 -12.24 -2.43
CA THR A 67 -17.80 -11.92 -2.81
C THR A 67 -18.67 -11.66 -1.57
N GLU A 68 -18.60 -12.51 -0.55
CA GLU A 68 -19.36 -12.32 0.70
C GLU A 68 -18.98 -11.01 1.40
N LEU A 69 -17.69 -10.67 1.40
CA LEU A 69 -17.23 -9.39 1.95
C LEU A 69 -17.85 -8.21 1.18
N LEU A 70 -17.82 -8.25 -0.16
CA LEU A 70 -18.38 -7.20 -1.00
C LEU A 70 -19.90 -7.08 -0.82
N GLU A 71 -20.62 -8.19 -0.75
CA GLU A 71 -22.06 -8.19 -0.51
C GLU A 71 -22.43 -7.61 0.85
N GLN A 72 -21.74 -8.02 1.92
CA GLN A 72 -21.95 -7.46 3.25
C GLN A 72 -21.64 -5.96 3.28
N LEU A 73 -20.56 -5.54 2.61
CA LEU A 73 -20.16 -4.15 2.53
C LEU A 73 -21.17 -3.31 1.72
N ALA A 74 -21.67 -3.85 0.59
CA ALA A 74 -22.69 -3.22 -0.24
C ALA A 74 -23.98 -2.97 0.54
N ARG A 75 -24.44 -3.99 1.28
CA ARG A 75 -25.63 -3.89 2.15
C ARG A 75 -25.41 -2.90 3.28
N LYS A 76 -24.23 -2.89 3.92
CA LYS A 76 -23.90 -1.94 4.99
C LYS A 76 -23.81 -0.50 4.48
N SER A 77 -23.22 -0.27 3.31
CA SER A 77 -23.06 1.07 2.75
C SER A 77 -24.30 1.57 2.00
N GLY A 78 -25.32 0.74 1.82
CA GLY A 78 -26.51 1.07 1.02
C GLY A 78 -26.22 1.20 -0.48
N ARG A 79 -25.14 0.60 -0.98
CA ARG A 79 -24.80 0.59 -2.42
C ARG A 79 -25.48 -0.60 -3.09
N LEU A 80 -26.75 -0.41 -3.39
CA LEU A 80 -27.60 -1.42 -4.02
C LEU A 80 -28.10 -0.89 -5.37
N LEU A 81 -28.15 -1.77 -6.35
CA LEU A 81 -28.80 -1.56 -7.64
C LEU A 81 -30.33 -1.64 -7.49
N PRO A 82 -31.10 -1.18 -8.51
CA PRO A 82 -32.54 -1.37 -8.55
C PRO A 82 -32.90 -2.85 -8.35
N GLY A 83 -33.86 -3.13 -7.46
CA GLY A 83 -34.19 -4.51 -7.07
C GLY A 83 -33.44 -5.02 -5.83
N ALA A 84 -32.70 -4.15 -5.13
CA ALA A 84 -31.95 -4.47 -3.91
C ALA A 84 -30.80 -5.48 -4.11
N GLU A 85 -30.27 -5.54 -5.33
CA GLU A 85 -29.08 -6.31 -5.67
C GLU A 85 -27.80 -5.55 -5.25
N PRO A 86 -26.82 -6.20 -4.60
CA PRO A 86 -25.59 -5.52 -4.20
C PRO A 86 -24.73 -5.10 -5.40
N ASP A 87 -24.30 -3.83 -5.43
CA ASP A 87 -23.38 -3.30 -6.44
C ASP A 87 -21.94 -3.75 -6.13
N LEU A 88 -21.57 -4.95 -6.61
CA LEU A 88 -20.24 -5.52 -6.37
C LEU A 88 -19.13 -4.68 -7.01
N ASP A 89 -19.33 -4.21 -8.24
CA ASP A 89 -18.37 -3.39 -8.97
C ASP A 89 -18.07 -2.10 -8.23
N GLY A 90 -19.11 -1.33 -7.89
CA GLY A 90 -18.95 -0.03 -7.21
C GLY A 90 -18.29 -0.17 -5.84
N VAL A 91 -18.62 -1.22 -5.11
CA VAL A 91 -18.01 -1.51 -3.80
C VAL A 91 -16.57 -2.00 -3.95
N ALA A 92 -16.27 -2.83 -4.95
CA ALA A 92 -14.90 -3.25 -5.24
C ALA A 92 -14.02 -2.05 -5.61
N LYS A 93 -14.52 -1.10 -6.41
CA LYS A 93 -13.79 0.16 -6.70
C LYS A 93 -13.51 0.96 -5.44
N MET A 94 -14.45 0.99 -4.50
CA MET A 94 -14.26 1.65 -3.20
C MET A 94 -13.17 0.97 -2.38
N VAL A 95 -13.20 -0.37 -2.28
CA VAL A 95 -12.20 -1.15 -1.53
C VAL A 95 -10.79 -1.00 -2.12
N LEU A 96 -10.65 -1.10 -3.44
CA LEU A 96 -9.36 -0.88 -4.11
C LEU A 96 -8.81 0.54 -3.86
N ASN A 97 -9.69 1.53 -3.89
CA ASN A 97 -9.34 2.92 -3.58
C ASN A 97 -8.91 3.12 -2.12
N ASP A 98 -9.56 2.45 -1.18
CA ASP A 98 -9.21 2.46 0.24
C ASP A 98 -7.86 1.76 0.50
N PHE A 99 -7.60 0.67 -0.23
CA PHE A 99 -6.34 -0.07 -0.17
C PHE A 99 -5.15 0.80 -0.59
N MET A 100 -5.26 1.50 -1.73
CA MET A 100 -4.17 2.35 -2.23
C MET A 100 -3.96 3.63 -1.43
N ARG A 101 -5.03 4.20 -0.84
CA ARG A 101 -4.94 5.39 0.03
C ARG A 101 -4.41 5.07 1.42
N GLY A 102 -4.18 3.78 1.74
CA GLY A 102 -3.70 3.34 3.04
C GLY A 102 -4.75 3.42 4.15
N ARG A 103 -6.04 3.49 3.80
CA ARG A 103 -7.13 3.39 4.79
C ARG A 103 -7.16 1.99 5.40
N ILE A 104 -6.90 0.98 4.56
CA ILE A 104 -6.68 -0.40 4.98
C ILE A 104 -5.19 -0.57 5.30
N PRO A 105 -4.81 -0.84 6.56
CA PRO A 105 -3.41 -1.00 6.92
C PRO A 105 -2.87 -2.34 6.42
N TRP A 106 -1.80 -2.30 5.62
CA TRP A 106 -1.07 -3.47 5.16
C TRP A 106 0.39 -3.12 4.87
N PHE A 107 1.26 -4.12 4.85
CA PHE A 107 2.66 -3.96 4.47
C PHE A 107 3.23 -5.30 4.00
N THR A 108 4.23 -5.24 3.13
CA THR A 108 5.08 -6.40 2.81
C THR A 108 6.21 -6.46 3.83
N PRO A 109 6.43 -7.61 4.51
CA PRO A 109 7.57 -7.75 5.42
C PRO A 109 8.89 -7.60 4.64
N ALA A 110 9.90 -7.09 5.32
CA ALA A 110 11.25 -7.07 4.76
C ALA A 110 11.74 -8.51 4.53
N PRO A 111 12.61 -8.75 3.52
CA PRO A 111 13.23 -10.05 3.35
C PRO A 111 13.96 -10.45 4.64
N GLU A 112 13.82 -11.72 5.03
CA GLU A 112 14.56 -12.28 6.14
C GLU A 112 16.05 -12.17 5.82
N THR A 113 16.80 -11.60 6.76
CA THR A 113 18.25 -11.51 6.64
C THR A 113 18.81 -12.59 7.55
N ASP A 114 19.64 -13.49 7.00
CA ASP A 114 20.33 -14.54 7.78
C ASP A 114 21.40 -13.97 8.73
N VAL A 115 21.50 -12.64 8.85
CA VAL A 115 22.35 -12.01 9.84
C VAL A 115 21.58 -11.90 11.17
N PRO A 116 22.07 -12.52 12.26
CA PRO A 116 21.46 -12.33 13.57
C PRO A 116 21.42 -10.83 13.90
N ASP A 117 20.35 -10.39 14.57
CA ASP A 117 20.05 -9.00 14.98
C ASP A 117 21.09 -8.38 15.96
N GLU A 118 22.33 -8.84 15.95
CA GLU A 118 23.38 -8.49 16.92
C GLU A 118 24.28 -7.32 16.49
N GLU A 119 24.22 -6.83 15.25
CA GLU A 119 25.02 -5.66 14.86
C GLU A 119 24.18 -4.58 14.20
N GLY A 120 23.46 -3.82 15.03
CA GLY A 120 23.12 -2.46 14.68
C GLY A 120 24.38 -1.75 14.20
N ILE A 121 24.40 -1.31 12.93
CA ILE A 121 25.51 -0.55 12.34
C ILE A 121 25.93 0.54 13.32
N SER A 122 27.14 0.43 13.86
CA SER A 122 27.61 1.33 14.93
C SER A 122 27.42 2.79 14.51
N GLY A 123 26.67 3.55 15.31
CA GLY A 123 26.39 4.97 15.05
C GLY A 123 24.95 5.31 14.62
N ARG A 124 24.03 4.35 14.48
CA ARG A 124 22.59 4.61 14.30
C ARG A 124 21.79 4.64 15.63
N ASN A 125 22.35 5.25 16.68
CA ASN A 125 21.64 5.48 17.95
C ASN A 125 20.78 6.76 17.94
N GLY A 126 20.58 7.39 16.78
CA GLY A 126 19.78 8.60 16.63
C GLY A 126 18.29 8.28 16.48
N ARG A 127 17.43 9.15 17.02
CA ARG A 127 15.97 9.05 16.82
C ARG A 127 15.64 9.31 15.35
N LEU A 128 14.64 8.61 14.80
CA LEU A 128 14.21 8.79 13.40
C LEU A 128 13.89 10.29 13.14
N GLY A 129 14.65 10.93 12.25
CA GLY A 129 14.56 12.37 11.97
C GLY A 129 15.70 13.24 12.52
N GLU A 130 16.62 12.67 13.31
CA GLU A 130 17.82 13.38 13.76
C GLU A 130 18.91 13.33 12.68
N MET A 131 19.23 14.48 12.07
CA MET A 131 20.43 14.60 11.24
C MET A 131 21.66 14.60 12.15
N PRO A 132 22.68 13.75 11.93
CA PRO A 132 23.92 13.84 12.68
C PRO A 132 24.54 15.23 12.44
N LYS A 133 24.97 15.90 13.51
CA LYS A 133 25.71 17.16 13.41
C LYS A 133 26.92 16.93 12.51
N LYS A 134 27.09 17.84 11.54
CA LYS A 134 28.18 17.87 10.56
C LYS A 134 29.50 17.63 11.28
N ARG A 135 30.19 16.54 10.97
CA ARG A 135 31.54 16.28 11.50
C ARG A 135 32.42 17.46 11.13
N ASP A 136 33.00 18.12 12.13
CA ASP A 136 34.07 19.09 11.89
C ASP A 136 35.22 18.34 11.23
N ARG A 137 35.66 18.84 10.07
CA ARG A 137 36.81 18.27 9.37
C ARG A 137 38.03 18.57 10.24
N VAL A 138 38.54 17.56 10.94
CA VAL A 138 39.89 17.64 11.50
C VAL A 138 40.83 17.78 10.31
N GLY A 139 41.38 18.98 10.13
CA GLY A 139 42.40 19.23 9.13
C GLY A 139 43.67 18.50 9.54
N THR A 140 44.05 17.47 8.79
CA THR A 140 45.41 16.97 8.81
C THR A 140 46.29 17.99 8.07
N PRO A 141 47.35 18.54 8.68
CA PRO A 141 48.35 19.28 7.92
C PRO A 141 49.06 18.29 7.00
N CYS A 142 49.17 18.62 5.71
CA CYS A 142 50.08 17.91 4.82
C CYS A 142 51.51 18.31 5.19
N GLU A 143 52.36 17.32 5.47
CA GLU A 143 53.81 17.43 5.26
C GLU A 143 54.15 17.07 3.81
#